data_AF-A0A1J3CSP8-F1
#
_entry.id   AF-A0A1J3CSP8-F1
#
_cell.length_a   1.000
_cell.length_b   1.000
_cell.length_c   1.000
_cell.angle_alpha   90.00
_cell.angle_beta   90.00
_cell.angle_gamma   90.00
#
_symmetry.space_group_name_H-M   'P 1'
#
loop_
_entity.id
_entity.type
_entity.pdbx_description
1 polymer ?
#
loop_
_entity_poly.entity_id
_entity_poly.type
_entity_poly.pdbx_seq_one_letter_code
_entity_poly.pdbx_strand_id
1 'polypeptide(L)'
;RLPNFTEAEARLVYRSYDFLGLNYYVTQYAQAIDPAPPGELTAMRDSRAKLTGTNATGPPPGPPFGKDVYYWQRGMLEVMKHFKKRYGDPLIYVTENG
;
A
#
# COMPACT_ATOMS: atom_id res chain seq x y z
N ARG A 1 -15.75 3.61 -10.39
CA ARG A 1 -16.09 2.31 -11.01
C ARG A 1 -15.63 1.23 -10.05
N LEU A 2 -16.54 0.47 -9.45
CA LEU A 2 -16.21 -0.63 -8.56
C LEU A 2 -17.38 -1.63 -8.64
N PRO A 3 -17.14 -2.91 -8.94
CA PRO A 3 -18.21 -3.91 -8.93
C PRO A 3 -18.81 -4.06 -7.53
N ASN A 4 -20.08 -4.42 -7.46
CA ASN A 4 -20.73 -4.77 -6.21
C ASN A 4 -20.69 -6.28 -6.03
N PHE A 5 -20.44 -6.73 -4.80
CA PHE A 5 -20.70 -8.11 -4.41
C PHE A 5 -22.19 -8.30 -4.13
N THR A 6 -22.72 -9.45 -4.53
CA THR A 6 -23.93 -10.00 -3.93
C THR A 6 -23.65 -10.40 -2.48
N GLU A 7 -24.68 -10.59 -1.68
CA GLU A 7 -24.50 -11.03 -0.29
C GLU A 7 -23.79 -12.39 -0.19
N ALA A 8 -24.05 -13.30 -1.13
CA ALA A 8 -23.44 -14.63 -1.16
C ALA A 8 -21.94 -14.54 -1.42
N GLU A 9 -21.53 -13.72 -2.39
CA GLU A 9 -20.11 -13.49 -2.69
C GLU A 9 -19.41 -12.75 -1.55
N ALA A 10 -20.07 -11.77 -0.93
CA ALA A 10 -19.52 -11.06 0.22
C ALA A 10 -19.25 -12.01 1.39
N ARG A 11 -20.18 -12.94 1.68
CA ARG A 11 -19.97 -14.00 2.69
C ARG A 11 -18.85 -14.95 2.32
N LEU A 12 -18.71 -15.30 1.04
CA LEU A 12 -17.64 -16.18 0.56
C LEU A 12 -16.25 -15.58 0.75
N VAL A 13 -16.09 -14.27 0.51
CA VAL A 13 -14.80 -13.59 0.60
C VAL A 13 -14.47 -13.17 2.04
N TYR A 14 -15.48 -12.87 2.86
CA TYR A 14 -15.27 -12.43 4.24
C TYR A 14 -14.52 -13.49 5.06
N ARG A 15 -13.33 -13.10 5.57
CA ARG A 15 -12.43 -13.96 6.36
C ARG A 15 -12.01 -15.26 5.64
N SER A 16 -11.87 -15.21 4.32
CA SER A 16 -11.44 -16.33 3.47
C SER A 16 -9.91 -16.58 3.50
N TYR A 17 -9.27 -16.46 4.66
CA TYR A 17 -7.84 -16.68 4.82
C TYR A 17 -7.52 -17.26 6.20
N ASP A 18 -6.53 -18.15 6.26
CA ASP A 18 -5.96 -18.66 7.51
C ASP A 18 -4.74 -17.83 7.96
N PHE A 19 -4.00 -17.28 7.00
CA PHE A 19 -2.86 -16.37 7.20
C PHE A 19 -2.72 -15.43 6.01
N LEU A 20 -1.88 -14.42 6.14
CA LEU A 20 -1.50 -13.50 5.06
C LEU A 20 -0.02 -13.63 4.74
N GLY A 21 0.29 -13.83 3.46
CA GLY A 21 1.63 -13.65 2.91
C GLY A 21 1.85 -12.18 2.57
N LEU A 22 2.86 -11.54 3.14
CA LEU A 22 3.19 -10.13 2.87
C LEU A 22 4.49 -10.02 2.09
N ASN A 23 4.42 -9.35 0.95
CA ASN A 23 5.57 -8.89 0.18
C ASN A 23 5.79 -7.41 0.50
N TYR A 24 6.97 -7.06 1.00
CA TYR A 24 7.31 -5.68 1.34
C TYR A 24 8.71 -5.34 0.85
N TYR A 25 8.81 -4.20 0.17
CA TYR A 25 10.03 -3.73 -0.48
C TYR A 25 10.37 -2.31 -0.04
N VAL A 26 9.45 -1.37 -0.27
CA VAL A 26 9.68 0.06 -0.08
C VAL A 26 8.46 0.75 0.53
N THR A 27 8.69 1.92 1.11
CA THR A 27 7.62 2.85 1.52
C THR A 27 7.80 4.15 0.76
N GLN A 28 6.69 4.75 0.33
CA GLN A 28 6.69 6.01 -0.41
C GLN A 28 5.96 7.10 0.37
N TYR A 29 6.38 8.34 0.17
CA TYR A 29 5.59 9.49 0.57
C TYR A 29 4.43 9.68 -0.40
N ALA A 30 3.29 10.14 0.12
CA ALA A 30 2.13 10.49 -0.67
C ALA A 30 1.87 12.00 -0.57
N GLN A 31 1.71 12.65 -1.71
CA GLN A 31 1.27 14.04 -1.80
C GLN A 31 -0.07 14.12 -2.54
N ALA A 32 -0.94 15.03 -2.10
CA ALA A 32 -2.22 15.25 -2.76
C ALA A 32 -2.03 15.80 -4.18
N ILE A 33 -2.89 15.37 -5.09
CA ILE A 33 -2.98 15.90 -6.45
C ILE A 33 -4.43 16.22 -6.81
N ASP A 34 -4.58 17.11 -7.78
CA ASP A 34 -5.88 17.45 -8.33
C ASP A 34 -6.52 16.26 -9.05
N PRO A 35 -7.85 16.23 -9.18
CA PRO A 35 -8.54 15.22 -9.96
C PRO A 35 -8.01 15.19 -11.40
N ALA A 36 -7.96 13.99 -11.98
CA ALA A 36 -7.53 13.84 -13.36
C ALA A 36 -8.53 14.53 -14.32
N PRO A 37 -8.04 15.23 -15.36
CA PRO A 37 -8.92 15.75 -16.41
C PRO A 37 -9.58 14.60 -17.20
N PRO A 38 -10.71 14.87 -17.89
CA PRO A 38 -11.28 13.94 -18.84
C PRO A 38 -10.23 13.51 -19.88
N GLY A 39 -10.08 12.20 -20.10
CA GLY A 39 -9.06 11.64 -21.00
C GLY A 39 -7.81 11.09 -20.30
N GLU A 40 -7.55 11.46 -19.04
CA GLU A 40 -6.42 10.92 -18.25
C GLU A 40 -6.86 10.14 -17.00
N LEU A 41 -8.13 9.72 -16.95
CA LEU A 41 -8.69 8.95 -15.86
C LEU A 41 -8.15 7.52 -15.89
N THR A 42 -7.48 7.12 -14.81
CA THR A 42 -7.03 5.74 -14.57
C THR A 42 -7.43 5.33 -13.17
N ALA A 43 -7.56 4.02 -12.90
CA ALA A 43 -7.87 3.53 -11.55
C ALA A 43 -6.83 4.01 -10.51
N MET A 44 -5.57 4.19 -10.92
CA MET A 44 -4.51 4.71 -10.04
C MET A 44 -4.77 6.15 -9.58
N ARG A 45 -5.38 6.98 -10.44
CA ARG A 45 -5.69 8.38 -10.11
C ARG A 45 -6.92 8.55 -9.21
N ASP A 46 -7.73 7.51 -9.01
CA ASP A 46 -8.84 7.54 -8.05
C ASP A 46 -8.34 7.78 -6.61
N SER A 47 -7.09 7.38 -6.30
CA SER A 47 -6.44 7.63 -5.00
C SER A 47 -6.14 9.10 -4.71
N ARG A 48 -6.10 9.96 -5.75
CA ARG A 48 -5.70 11.37 -5.69
C ARG A 48 -4.34 11.61 -5.00
N ALA A 49 -3.44 10.65 -5.12
CA ALA A 49 -2.09 10.72 -4.57
C ALA A 49 -1.03 10.57 -5.67
N LYS A 50 0.01 11.40 -5.59
CA LYS A 50 1.30 11.15 -6.26
C LYS A 50 2.26 10.58 -5.23
N LEU A 51 2.95 9.50 -5.61
CA LEU A 51 3.92 8.81 -4.76
C LEU A 51 5.33 9.30 -5.08
N THR A 52 6.13 9.58 -4.06
CA THR A 52 7.50 10.09 -4.18
C THR A 52 8.47 9.34 -3.26
N GLY A 53 9.73 9.23 -3.69
CA GLY A 53 10.82 8.65 -2.88
C GLY A 53 11.35 9.61 -1.81
N THR A 54 11.05 10.90 -1.91
CA THR A 54 11.46 11.96 -0.97
C THR A 54 10.24 12.75 -0.50
N ASN A 55 10.37 13.39 0.67
CA ASN A 55 9.36 14.33 1.15
C ASN A 55 9.65 15.76 0.62
N ALA A 56 8.86 16.74 1.05
CA ALA A 56 8.98 18.12 0.56
C ALA A 56 10.19 18.90 1.10
N THR A 57 10.87 18.43 2.15
CA THR A 57 11.83 19.24 2.92
C THR A 57 13.12 18.53 3.32
N GLY A 58 13.32 17.28 2.91
CA GLY A 58 14.37 16.44 3.50
C GLY A 58 14.95 15.40 2.53
N PRO A 59 16.06 14.79 2.95
CA PRO A 59 16.70 13.74 2.19
C PRO A 59 15.80 12.50 2.09
N PRO A 60 16.10 11.57 1.18
CA PRO A 60 15.38 10.30 1.08
C PRO A 60 15.35 9.54 2.41
N PRO A 61 14.31 8.72 2.64
CA PRO A 61 14.06 8.04 3.93
C PRO A 61 15.09 6.95 4.25
N GLY A 62 15.87 6.55 3.25
CA GLY A 62 16.94 5.58 3.36
C GLY A 62 17.75 5.49 2.06
N PRO A 63 18.66 4.53 1.94
CA PRO A 63 19.47 4.34 0.74
C PRO A 63 18.65 3.89 -0.49
N PRO A 64 19.18 4.10 -1.71
CA PRO A 64 18.45 3.84 -2.93
C PRO A 64 18.20 2.34 -3.11
N PHE A 65 16.99 2.00 -3.54
CA PHE A 65 16.57 0.68 -4.00
C PHE A 65 16.45 0.63 -5.53
N GLY A 66 16.19 1.79 -6.15
CA GLY A 66 16.13 1.96 -7.59
C GLY A 66 16.18 3.44 -7.96
N LYS A 67 15.88 3.77 -9.22
CA LYS A 67 15.80 5.16 -9.67
C LYS A 67 14.66 5.87 -8.93
N ASP A 68 15.00 6.89 -8.14
CA ASP A 68 14.07 7.70 -7.34
C ASP A 68 13.21 6.88 -6.33
N VAL A 69 13.68 5.67 -5.99
CA VAL A 69 13.04 4.77 -5.04
C VAL A 69 14.04 4.41 -3.96
N TYR A 70 13.62 4.52 -2.70
CA TYR A 70 14.47 4.33 -1.53
C TYR A 70 13.79 3.38 -0.56
N TYR A 71 14.58 2.51 0.08
CA TYR A 71 14.02 1.65 1.12
C TYR A 71 13.84 2.42 2.43
N TRP A 72 12.87 1.99 3.22
CA TRP A 72 12.66 2.50 4.58
C TRP A 72 12.55 1.32 5.53
N GLN A 73 13.59 1.12 6.35
CA GLN A 73 13.75 -0.04 7.22
C GLN A 73 12.59 -0.15 8.22
N ARG A 74 12.08 0.99 8.70
CA ARG A 74 10.99 1.04 9.67
C ARG A 74 9.62 0.76 9.07
N GLY A 75 9.46 0.85 7.75
CA GLY A 75 8.16 0.70 7.12
C GLY A 75 7.56 -0.69 7.29
N MET A 76 8.37 -1.76 7.26
CA MET A 76 7.89 -3.12 7.55
C MET A 76 7.25 -3.21 8.94
N LEU A 77 7.89 -2.62 9.96
CA LEU A 77 7.35 -2.60 11.32
C LEU A 77 6.01 -1.86 11.38
N GLU A 78 5.89 -0.72 10.69
CA GLU A 78 4.65 0.05 10.67
C GLU A 78 3.53 -0.66 9.89
N VAL A 79 3.86 -1.39 8.81
CA VAL A 79 2.92 -2.28 8.11
C VAL A 79 2.42 -3.38 9.05
N MET A 80 3.31 -4.08 9.77
CA MET A 80 2.91 -5.14 10.71
C MET A 80 2.01 -4.61 11.84
N LYS A 81 2.34 -3.44 12.41
CA LYS A 81 1.48 -2.77 13.41
C LYS A 81 0.12 -2.39 12.82
N HIS A 82 0.09 -1.94 11.56
CA HIS A 82 -1.15 -1.61 10.88
C HIS A 82 -2.04 -2.85 10.72
N PHE A 83 -1.49 -3.97 10.25
CA PHE A 83 -2.22 -5.24 10.17
C PHE A 83 -2.74 -5.71 11.53
N LYS A 84 -1.88 -5.65 12.55
CA LYS A 84 -2.26 -5.97 13.93
C LYS A 84 -3.45 -5.17 14.42
N LYS A 85 -3.39 -3.84 14.29
CA LYS A 85 -4.41 -2.92 14.83
C LYS A 85 -5.68 -2.85 13.98
N ARG A 86 -5.56 -2.88 12.65
CA ARG A 86 -6.68 -2.59 11.73
C ARG A 86 -7.41 -3.84 11.26
N TYR A 87 -6.70 -4.96 11.12
CA TYR A 87 -7.21 -6.18 10.49
C TYR A 87 -7.31 -7.37 11.46
N GLY A 88 -7.26 -7.12 12.77
CA GLY A 88 -7.55 -8.12 13.80
C GLY A 88 -6.41 -9.08 14.09
N ASP A 89 -5.16 -8.60 14.02
CA ASP A 89 -3.96 -9.38 14.37
C ASP A 89 -3.86 -10.75 13.66
N PRO A 90 -3.93 -10.79 12.31
CA PRO A 90 -3.86 -12.05 11.57
C PRO A 90 -2.47 -12.68 11.67
N LEU A 91 -2.40 -14.01 11.53
CA LEU A 91 -1.14 -14.71 11.30
C LEU A 91 -0.53 -14.23 9.98
N ILE A 92 0.74 -13.82 10.03
CA ILE A 92 1.45 -13.25 8.88
C ILE A 92 2.78 -13.96 8.67
N TYR A 93 3.10 -14.25 7.41
CA TYR A 93 4.43 -14.62 6.94
C TYR A 93 4.94 -13.55 5.97
N VAL A 94 6.19 -13.12 6.13
CA VAL A 94 6.84 -12.31 5.08
C VAL A 94 7.25 -13.26 3.97
N THR A 95 6.60 -13.15 2.82
CA THR A 95 6.82 -14.03 1.66
C THR A 95 7.87 -13.47 0.71
N GLU A 96 8.04 -12.15 0.67
CA GLU A 96 9.14 -11.50 -0.05
C GLU A 96 9.65 -10.26 0.67
N ASN A 97 10.97 -10.14 0.71
CA ASN A 97 11.72 -8.95 1.05
C ASN A 97 13.12 -9.06 0.45
N GLY A 98 13.52 -8.10 -0.38
CA GLY A 98 14.80 -8.10 -1.08
C GLY A 98 15.03 -6.81 -1.84
#